data_AF-A0A8J6GVK3-F1
#
_entry.id   AF-A0A8J6GVK3-F1
#
_cell.length_a   1.000
_cell.length_b   1.000
_cell.length_c   1.000
_cell.angle_alpha   90.00
_cell.angle_beta   90.00
_cell.angle_gamma   90.00
#
_symmetry.space_group_name_H-M   'P 1'
#
loop_
_entity.id
_entity.type
_entity.pdbx_description
1 polymer ?
#
loop_
_entity_poly.entity_id
_entity_poly.type
_entity_poly.pdbx_seq_one_letter_code
_entity_poly.pdbx_strand_id
1 'polypeptide(L)'
;MARKALKLASWTSVALAASGVYLYSNNYLDPNDFGAVRVGRAVATTAVISYDYLTSLRSVPYGSEEYLQRRSQVHLRSARRLCELCCANRGTFIKVGQHLGALDYLLPEEYTSTLKVLHSQAPQSSMQEVRQVIREDLGKEGPDEVSLPVLRSQLVSLALSHR
;
A
#
# COMPACT_ATOMS: atom_id res chain seq x y z
N MET A 1 2.93 51.04 -20.34
CA MET A 1 2.33 49.68 -20.28
C MET A 1 3.35 48.61 -19.92
N ALA A 2 4.53 48.54 -20.56
CA ALA A 2 5.57 47.52 -20.32
C ALA A 2 6.10 47.39 -18.86
N ARG A 3 6.27 48.51 -18.14
CA ARG A 3 6.81 48.49 -16.75
C ARG A 3 5.85 47.87 -15.72
N LYS A 4 4.54 47.86 -15.97
CA LYS A 4 3.55 47.21 -15.09
C LYS A 4 3.51 45.69 -15.30
N ALA A 5 3.65 45.25 -16.56
CA ALA A 5 3.72 43.83 -16.91
C ALA A 5 5.00 43.16 -16.39
N LEU A 6 6.15 43.85 -16.46
CA LEU A 6 7.42 43.34 -15.94
C LEU A 6 7.39 43.16 -14.41
N LYS A 7 6.75 44.09 -13.70
CA LYS A 7 6.54 43.95 -12.26
C LYS A 7 5.63 42.74 -11.96
N LEU A 8 4.51 42.60 -12.66
CA LEU A 8 3.57 41.50 -12.43
C LEU A 8 4.20 40.12 -12.69
N ALA A 9 5.01 39.98 -13.75
CA ALA A 9 5.76 38.76 -14.06
C ALA A 9 6.83 38.42 -13.00
N SER A 10 7.40 39.44 -12.33
CA SER A 10 8.35 39.26 -11.24
C SER A 10 7.68 38.80 -9.94
N TRP A 11 6.45 39.25 -9.65
CA TRP A 11 5.72 38.81 -8.46
C TRP A 11 5.22 37.38 -8.62
N THR A 12 4.80 36.97 -9.81
CA THR A 12 4.36 35.59 -10.08
C THR A 12 5.51 34.60 -10.00
N SER A 13 6.71 34.94 -10.50
CA SER A 13 7.89 34.07 -10.39
C SER A 13 8.35 33.91 -8.94
N VAL A 14 8.31 34.98 -8.14
CA VAL A 14 8.66 34.92 -6.71
C VAL A 14 7.61 34.13 -5.92
N ALA A 15 6.32 34.28 -6.22
CA ALA A 15 5.26 33.52 -5.58
C ALA A 15 5.33 32.02 -5.92
N LEU A 16 5.64 31.66 -7.17
CA LEU A 16 5.85 30.27 -7.58
C LEU A 16 7.12 29.67 -6.97
N ALA A 17 8.21 30.42 -6.91
CA ALA A 17 9.43 29.98 -6.24
C ALA A 17 9.23 29.84 -4.73
N ALA A 18 8.54 30.78 -4.08
CA ALA A 18 8.23 30.71 -2.65
C ALA A 18 7.25 29.58 -2.34
N SER A 19 6.24 29.34 -3.17
CA SER A 19 5.33 28.21 -3.02
C SER A 19 6.05 26.87 -3.27
N GLY A 20 6.95 26.81 -4.26
CA GLY A 20 7.80 25.66 -4.51
C GLY A 20 8.78 25.37 -3.36
N VAL A 21 9.42 26.40 -2.80
CA VAL A 21 10.32 26.30 -1.63
C VAL A 21 9.54 26.04 -0.34
N TYR A 22 8.33 26.57 -0.19
CA TYR A 22 7.47 26.30 0.96
C TYR A 22 6.95 24.86 0.91
N LEU A 23 6.47 24.38 -0.25
CA LEU A 23 6.13 22.96 -0.44
C LEU A 23 7.38 22.06 -0.32
N TYR A 24 8.56 22.50 -0.73
CA TYR A 24 9.80 21.75 -0.57
C TYR A 24 10.28 21.69 0.90
N SER A 25 10.17 22.80 1.65
CA SER A 25 10.60 22.88 3.05
C SER A 25 9.55 22.32 4.03
N ASN A 26 8.26 22.33 3.65
CA ASN A 26 7.13 21.86 4.45
C ASN A 26 6.72 20.42 4.11
N ASN A 27 7.40 19.75 3.16
CA ASN A 27 7.24 18.30 2.97
C ASN A 27 8.38 17.55 3.67
N TYR A 28 8.10 16.85 4.77
CA TYR A 28 7.56 15.47 4.77
C TYR A 28 8.43 14.42 4.09
N LEU A 29 9.70 14.72 3.84
CA LEU A 29 10.71 13.70 3.64
C LEU A 29 11.50 13.58 4.93
N ASP A 30 10.91 12.91 5.91
CA ASP A 30 11.70 11.95 6.67
C ASP A 30 11.54 10.62 5.93
N PRO A 31 12.39 10.31 4.91
CA PRO A 31 12.29 9.06 4.17
C PRO A 31 12.67 7.86 5.06
N ASN A 32 13.10 8.11 6.29
CA ASN A 32 14.26 7.45 6.83
C ASN A 32 13.98 6.29 7.77
N ASP A 33 12.74 5.83 7.94
CA ASP A 33 12.53 4.52 8.58
C ASP A 33 11.34 3.73 8.06
N PHE A 34 10.15 4.32 7.89
CA PHE A 34 8.99 3.51 7.52
C PHE A 34 8.86 3.28 6.00
N GLY A 35 9.11 4.31 5.19
CA GLY A 35 9.02 4.25 3.73
C GLY A 35 10.19 3.52 3.09
N ALA A 36 11.42 3.95 3.41
CA ALA A 36 12.64 3.36 2.85
C ALA A 36 12.78 1.87 3.22
N VAL A 37 12.44 1.45 4.45
CA VAL A 37 12.50 0.04 4.84
C VAL A 37 11.51 -0.82 4.04
N ARG A 38 10.30 -0.32 3.78
CA ARG A 38 9.30 -1.04 2.97
C ARG A 38 9.77 -1.22 1.52
N VAL A 39 10.31 -0.16 0.93
CA VAL A 39 10.87 -0.20 -0.43
C VAL A 39 12.11 -1.09 -0.47
N GLY A 40 13.02 -0.95 0.48
CA GLY A 40 14.23 -1.77 0.60
C GLY A 40 13.90 -3.26 0.72
N ARG A 41 12.92 -3.62 1.56
CA ARG A 41 12.43 -5.01 1.68
C ARG A 41 11.86 -5.50 0.35
N ALA A 42 11.07 -4.68 -0.34
CA ALA A 42 10.52 -5.04 -1.65
C ALA A 42 11.62 -5.29 -2.68
N VAL A 43 12.60 -4.37 -2.79
CA VAL A 43 13.76 -4.52 -3.69
C VAL A 43 14.54 -5.78 -3.37
N ALA A 44 14.84 -6.03 -2.09
CA ALA A 44 15.56 -7.22 -1.66
C ALA A 44 14.80 -8.52 -1.97
N THR A 45 13.49 -8.58 -1.65
CA THR A 45 12.65 -9.74 -1.97
C THR A 45 12.58 -9.97 -3.48
N THR A 46 12.42 -8.92 -4.29
CA THR A 46 12.41 -9.03 -5.75
C THR A 46 13.75 -9.56 -6.26
N ALA A 47 14.88 -9.04 -5.76
CA ALA A 47 16.21 -9.53 -6.15
C ALA A 47 16.40 -11.01 -5.81
N VAL A 48 15.95 -11.45 -4.63
CA VAL A 48 15.98 -12.87 -4.22
C VAL A 48 15.14 -13.73 -5.16
N ILE A 49 13.92 -13.29 -5.48
CA ILE A 49 13.05 -13.99 -6.43
C ILE A 49 13.72 -14.10 -7.81
N SER A 50 14.22 -12.98 -8.35
CA SER A 50 14.91 -12.96 -9.64
C SER A 50 16.11 -13.89 -9.67
N TYR A 51 16.95 -13.86 -8.63
CA TYR A 51 18.10 -14.76 -8.51
C TYR A 51 17.69 -16.24 -8.45
N ASP A 52 16.61 -16.56 -7.73
CA ASP A 52 16.09 -17.92 -7.61
C ASP A 52 15.60 -18.47 -8.98
N TYR A 53 14.91 -17.66 -9.79
CA TYR A 53 14.59 -18.03 -11.18
C TYR A 53 15.85 -18.25 -12.01
N LEU A 54 16.77 -17.27 -11.98
CA LEU A 54 17.97 -17.29 -12.80
C LEU A 54 18.86 -18.48 -12.48
N THR A 55 18.95 -18.91 -11.22
CA THR A 55 19.76 -20.06 -10.82
C THR A 55 19.05 -21.38 -11.05
N SER A 56 17.78 -21.48 -10.66
CA SER A 56 17.03 -22.74 -10.69
C SER A 56 16.67 -23.22 -12.10
N LEU A 57 16.52 -22.29 -13.05
CA LEU A 57 16.17 -22.63 -14.43
C LEU A 57 17.38 -22.60 -15.38
N ARG A 58 18.58 -22.22 -14.91
CA ARG A 58 19.76 -22.04 -15.76
C ARG A 58 20.20 -23.30 -16.48
N SER A 59 20.18 -24.43 -15.77
CA SER A 59 20.76 -25.69 -16.21
C SER A 59 19.72 -26.68 -16.74
N VAL A 60 18.47 -26.25 -16.93
CA VAL A 60 17.37 -27.12 -17.33
C VAL A 60 16.93 -26.77 -18.76
N PRO A 61 16.88 -27.73 -19.69
CA PRO A 61 16.44 -27.49 -21.07
C PRO A 61 15.02 -26.92 -21.11
N TYR A 62 14.82 -25.82 -21.82
CA TYR A 62 13.50 -25.18 -21.93
C TYR A 62 12.46 -26.14 -22.53
N GLY A 63 11.29 -26.22 -21.90
CA GLY A 63 10.18 -27.06 -22.37
C GLY A 63 10.29 -28.55 -22.02
N SER A 64 11.36 -28.97 -21.33
CA SER A 64 11.41 -30.32 -20.76
C SER A 64 10.41 -30.48 -19.61
N GLU A 65 10.02 -31.72 -19.32
CA GLU A 65 9.19 -32.02 -18.15
C GLU A 65 9.86 -31.54 -16.84
N GLU A 66 11.18 -31.72 -16.74
CA GLU A 66 11.97 -31.22 -15.62
C GLU A 66 11.90 -29.69 -15.50
N TYR A 67 11.91 -28.96 -16.63
CA TYR A 67 11.78 -27.51 -16.64
C TYR A 67 10.42 -27.07 -16.12
N LEU A 68 9.34 -27.72 -16.55
CA LEU A 68 7.99 -27.41 -16.09
C LEU A 68 7.85 -27.64 -14.58
N GLN A 69 8.33 -28.77 -14.09
CA GLN A 69 8.32 -29.10 -12.66
C GLN A 69 9.15 -28.11 -11.84
N ARG A 70 10.38 -27.82 -12.27
CA ARG A 70 11.24 -26.87 -11.55
C ARG A 70 10.68 -25.45 -11.59
N ARG A 71 10.09 -25.04 -12.71
CA ARG A 71 9.42 -23.75 -12.86
C ARG A 71 8.23 -23.61 -11.91
N SER A 72 7.36 -24.61 -11.82
CA SER A 72 6.24 -24.61 -10.86
C SER A 72 6.73 -24.48 -9.41
N GLN A 73 7.79 -25.20 -9.04
CA GLN A 73 8.42 -25.06 -7.73
C GLN A 73 8.97 -23.65 -7.50
N VAL A 74 9.53 -22.98 -8.52
CA VAL A 74 10.05 -21.60 -8.42
C VAL A 74 8.89 -20.62 -8.25
N HIS A 75 7.82 -20.80 -9.02
CA HIS A 75 6.60 -20.00 -8.90
C HIS A 75 6.06 -20.06 -7.47
N LEU A 76 5.91 -21.26 -6.91
CA LEU A 76 5.35 -21.45 -5.57
C LEU A 76 6.16 -20.76 -4.46
N ARG A 77 7.48 -20.96 -4.42
CA ARG A 77 8.31 -20.31 -3.39
C ARG A 77 8.42 -18.80 -3.60
N SER A 78 8.38 -18.33 -4.85
CA SER A 78 8.38 -16.90 -5.16
C SER A 78 7.07 -16.23 -4.77
N ALA A 79 5.94 -16.90 -5.01
CA ALA A 79 4.61 -16.47 -4.58
C ALA A 79 4.52 -16.35 -3.05
N ARG A 80 5.09 -17.31 -2.32
CA ARG A 80 5.17 -17.26 -0.84
C ARG A 80 5.96 -16.06 -0.35
N ARG A 81 7.17 -15.83 -0.90
CA ARG A 81 7.99 -14.65 -0.56
C ARG A 81 7.28 -13.33 -0.86
N LEU A 82 6.55 -13.27 -1.98
CA LEU A 82 5.75 -12.10 -2.33
C LEU A 82 4.59 -11.90 -1.36
N CYS A 83 3.89 -12.97 -0.96
CA CYS A 83 2.85 -12.91 0.05
C CYS A 83 3.40 -12.43 1.41
N GLU A 84 4.54 -12.95 1.86
CA GLU A 84 5.23 -12.53 3.07
C GLU A 84 5.64 -11.05 3.01
N LEU A 85 6.17 -10.58 1.88
CA LEU A 85 6.46 -9.17 1.64
C LEU A 85 5.19 -8.32 1.78
N CYS A 86 4.08 -8.76 1.18
CA CYS A 86 2.80 -8.08 1.28
C CYS A 86 2.32 -7.96 2.72
N CYS A 87 2.40 -9.05 3.49
CA CYS A 87 2.08 -9.11 4.91
C CYS A 87 2.99 -8.19 5.74
N ALA A 88 4.30 -8.23 5.50
CA ALA A 88 5.29 -7.47 6.26
C ALA A 88 5.23 -5.97 5.99
N ASN A 89 4.85 -5.56 4.77
CA ASN A 89 4.73 -4.15 4.40
C ASN A 89 3.34 -3.55 4.67
N ARG A 90 2.31 -4.37 4.86
CA ARG A 90 0.91 -3.99 5.15
C ARG A 90 0.33 -2.95 4.17
N GLY A 91 -0.90 -2.48 4.43
CA GLY A 91 -1.52 -1.35 3.72
C GLY A 91 -1.58 -1.55 2.21
N THR A 92 -0.99 -0.63 1.44
CA THR A 92 -0.95 -0.69 -0.03
C THR A 92 -0.41 -2.03 -0.56
N PHE A 93 0.56 -2.65 0.10
CA PHE A 93 1.12 -3.92 -0.37
C PHE A 93 0.12 -5.08 -0.22
N ILE A 94 -0.75 -5.06 0.79
CA ILE A 94 -1.85 -6.04 0.91
C ILE A 94 -2.83 -5.87 -0.26
N LYS A 95 -3.19 -4.62 -0.60
CA LYS A 95 -4.08 -4.33 -1.74
C LYS A 95 -3.48 -4.79 -3.07
N VAL A 96 -2.19 -4.58 -3.27
CA VAL A 96 -1.47 -5.10 -4.44
C VAL A 96 -1.53 -6.63 -4.46
N GLY A 97 -1.21 -7.29 -3.36
CA GLY A 97 -1.27 -8.75 -3.26
C GLY A 97 -2.68 -9.30 -3.53
N GLN A 98 -3.71 -8.64 -3.02
CA GLN A 98 -5.11 -8.95 -3.33
C GLN A 98 -5.40 -8.83 -4.83
N HIS A 99 -4.98 -7.73 -5.46
CA HIS A 99 -5.17 -7.57 -6.90
C HIS A 99 -4.48 -8.68 -7.70
N LEU A 100 -3.22 -9.00 -7.37
CA LEU A 100 -2.48 -10.09 -8.00
C LEU A 100 -3.15 -11.46 -7.77
N GLY A 101 -3.69 -11.72 -6.57
CA GLY A 101 -4.42 -12.94 -6.25
C GLY A 101 -5.70 -13.15 -7.07
N ALA A 102 -6.24 -12.11 -7.70
CA ALA A 102 -7.42 -12.18 -8.55
C ALA A 102 -7.11 -12.42 -10.05
N LEU A 103 -5.83 -12.50 -10.44
CA LEU A 103 -5.38 -12.58 -11.84
C LEU A 103 -5.24 -14.02 -12.35
N ASP A 104 -6.24 -14.88 -12.13
CA ASP A 104 -6.20 -16.34 -12.38
C ASP A 104 -5.79 -16.75 -13.81
N TYR A 105 -6.06 -15.92 -14.82
CA TYR A 105 -5.74 -16.21 -16.23
C TYR A 105 -4.44 -15.54 -16.72
N LEU A 106 -3.83 -14.68 -15.91
CA LEU A 106 -2.66 -13.89 -16.28
C LEU A 106 -1.39 -14.34 -15.54
N LEU A 107 -1.54 -14.80 -14.30
CA LEU A 107 -0.43 -15.26 -13.47
C LEU A 107 -0.44 -16.78 -13.34
N PRO A 108 0.73 -17.41 -13.06
CA PRO A 108 0.77 -18.81 -12.70
C PRO A 108 -0.14 -19.11 -11.50
N GLU A 109 -0.78 -20.27 -11.51
CA GLU A 109 -1.72 -20.71 -10.45
C GLU A 109 -1.07 -20.63 -9.06
N GLU A 110 0.23 -20.91 -8.95
CA GLU A 110 0.94 -20.84 -7.67
C GLU A 110 0.97 -19.43 -7.09
N TYR A 111 0.99 -18.39 -7.94
CA TYR A 111 0.90 -17.00 -7.49
C TYR A 111 -0.51 -16.64 -7.05
N THR A 112 -1.53 -16.96 -7.86
CA THR A 112 -2.90 -16.55 -7.55
C THR A 112 -3.44 -17.31 -6.34
N SER A 113 -3.24 -18.63 -6.29
CA SER A 113 -3.62 -19.46 -5.13
C SER A 113 -2.96 -19.02 -3.83
N THR A 114 -1.66 -18.71 -3.86
CA THR A 114 -0.93 -18.26 -2.66
C THR A 114 -1.37 -16.88 -2.22
N LEU A 115 -1.52 -15.92 -3.14
CA LEU A 115 -1.89 -14.54 -2.81
C LEU A 115 -3.38 -14.38 -2.47
N LYS A 116 -4.23 -15.34 -2.86
CA LYS A 116 -5.67 -15.36 -2.50
C LYS A 116 -5.91 -15.29 -1.00
N VAL A 117 -4.98 -15.79 -0.18
CA VAL A 117 -5.05 -15.72 1.29
C VAL A 117 -5.16 -14.27 1.80
N LEU A 118 -4.62 -13.30 1.05
CA LEU A 118 -4.66 -11.89 1.41
C LEU A 118 -6.06 -11.28 1.31
N HIS A 119 -7.02 -11.95 0.65
CA HIS A 119 -8.42 -11.53 0.62
C HIS A 119 -9.19 -11.93 1.87
N SER A 120 -8.93 -13.13 2.41
CA SER A 120 -9.71 -13.70 3.53
C SER A 120 -9.02 -13.57 4.88
N GLN A 121 -7.70 -13.43 4.92
CA GLN A 121 -6.89 -13.40 6.15
C GLN A 121 -5.97 -12.16 6.22
N ALA A 122 -6.37 -11.04 5.61
CA ALA A 122 -5.61 -9.80 5.73
C ALA A 122 -5.36 -9.48 7.22
N PRO A 123 -4.12 -9.10 7.62
CA PRO A 123 -3.78 -8.86 9.02
C PRO A 123 -4.77 -7.86 9.61
N GLN A 124 -5.52 -8.31 10.61
CA GLN A 124 -6.46 -7.45 11.33
C GLN A 124 -5.67 -6.50 12.20
N SER A 125 -5.96 -5.21 12.11
CA SER A 125 -5.42 -4.24 13.07
C SER A 125 -5.81 -4.68 14.47
N SER A 126 -4.88 -4.58 15.41
CA SER A 126 -5.19 -4.85 16.81
C SER A 126 -6.25 -3.85 17.30
N MET A 127 -7.11 -4.26 18.24
CA MET A 127 -8.07 -3.33 18.85
C MET A 127 -7.40 -2.12 19.51
N GLN A 128 -6.12 -2.22 19.86
CA GLN A 128 -5.30 -1.12 20.37
C GLN A 128 -4.97 -0.10 19.28
N GLU A 129 -4.48 -0.54 18.12
CA GLU A 129 -4.23 0.34 16.96
C GLU A 129 -5.51 1.03 16.50
N VAL A 130 -6.64 0.30 16.48
CA VAL A 130 -7.95 0.87 16.13
C VAL A 130 -8.38 1.95 17.13
N ARG A 131 -8.26 1.67 18.44
CA ARG A 131 -8.58 2.65 19.50
C ARG A 131 -7.65 3.86 19.50
N GLN A 132 -6.39 3.67 19.12
CA GLN A 132 -5.43 4.76 19.00
C GLN A 132 -5.81 5.69 17.85
N VAL A 133 -6.06 5.15 16.65
CA VAL A 133 -6.51 5.94 15.50
C VAL A 133 -7.83 6.67 15.81
N ILE A 134 -8.80 5.99 16.43
CA ILE A 134 -10.06 6.61 16.88
C ILE A 134 -9.79 7.77 17.86
N ARG A 135 -8.88 7.61 18.80
CA ARG A 135 -8.53 8.64 19.79
C ARG A 135 -7.79 9.83 19.18
N GLU A 136 -6.96 9.57 18.18
CA GLU A 136 -6.21 10.58 17.43
C GLU A 136 -7.14 11.38 16.50
N ASP A 137 -8.10 10.70 15.84
CA ASP A 137 -9.05 11.31 14.91
C ASP A 137 -10.22 12.02 15.59
N LEU A 138 -10.72 11.50 16.73
CA LEU A 138 -11.87 12.06 17.45
C LEU A 138 -11.48 12.94 18.64
N GLY A 139 -10.21 12.88 19.06
CA GLY A 139 -9.71 13.59 20.24
C GLY A 139 -10.22 13.01 21.56
N LYS A 140 -9.29 12.58 22.41
CA LYS A 140 -9.36 12.36 23.88
C LYS A 140 -10.64 11.88 24.60
N GLU A 141 -11.66 11.35 23.94
CA GLU A 141 -12.75 10.64 24.60
C GLU A 141 -12.73 9.17 24.19
N GLY A 142 -12.55 8.31 25.18
CA GLY A 142 -12.39 6.88 25.00
C GLY A 142 -13.67 6.20 24.50
N PRO A 143 -13.59 4.92 24.10
CA PRO A 143 -14.75 4.16 23.60
C PRO A 143 -15.81 3.86 24.65
N ASP A 144 -15.61 4.23 25.92
CA ASP A 144 -16.54 3.90 27.00
C ASP A 144 -17.67 4.92 27.13
N GLU A 145 -17.65 6.00 26.34
CA GLU A 145 -18.68 7.06 26.40
C GLU A 145 -19.09 7.63 25.04
N VAL A 146 -18.87 6.88 23.93
CA VAL A 146 -19.62 7.14 22.69
C VAL A 146 -21.05 6.69 22.93
N SER A 147 -21.77 7.56 23.63
CA SER A 147 -23.15 7.42 23.98
C SER A 147 -23.92 7.28 22.67
N LEU A 148 -24.41 6.05 22.45
CA LEU A 148 -25.46 5.66 21.51
C LEU A 148 -26.57 6.72 21.26
N PRO A 149 -26.92 7.66 22.16
CA PRO A 149 -27.80 8.79 21.84
C PRO A 149 -27.36 9.73 20.71
N VAL A 150 -26.07 9.95 20.42
CA VAL A 150 -25.66 10.91 19.35
C VAL A 150 -25.90 10.35 17.95
N LEU A 151 -25.61 9.06 17.75
CA LEU A 151 -25.95 8.36 16.50
C LEU A 151 -27.47 8.22 16.35
N ARG A 152 -28.20 8.06 17.47
CA ARG A 152 -29.66 7.95 17.46
C ARG A 152 -30.35 9.28 17.11
N SER A 153 -29.84 10.41 17.60
CA SER A 153 -30.39 11.74 17.28
C SER A 153 -30.16 12.15 15.83
N GLN A 154 -28.99 11.82 15.26
CA GLN A 154 -28.69 12.06 13.85
C GLN A 154 -29.52 11.18 12.92
N LEU A 155 -29.71 9.90 13.24
CA LEU A 155 -30.56 8.99 12.44
C LEU A 155 -32.04 9.36 12.50
N VAL A 156 -32.54 9.82 13.65
CA VAL A 156 -33.93 10.30 13.78
C VAL A 156 -34.15 11.62 13.03
N SER A 157 -33.16 12.53 13.02
CA SER A 157 -33.21 13.76 12.23
C SER A 157 -33.21 13.49 10.72
N LEU A 158 -32.40 12.53 10.25
CA LEU A 158 -32.36 12.15 8.83
C LEU A 158 -33.67 11.47 8.37
N ALA A 159 -34.29 10.67 9.24
CA ALA A 159 -35.56 9.99 8.95
C ALA A 159 -36.79 10.92 8.96
N LEU A 160 -36.71 12.06 9.66
CA LEU A 160 -37.78 13.07 9.68
C LEU A 160 -37.65 14.11 8.55
N SER A 161 -36.46 14.28 7.96
CA SER A 161 -36.24 15.20 6.83
C SER A 161 -36.68 14.65 5.47
N HIS A 162 -37.12 13.38 5.40
CA HIS A 162 -37.51 12.69 4.16
C HIS A 162 -39.02 12.33 4.12
N ARG A 163 -39.87 13.04 4.88
CA ARG A 163 -41.33 13.04 4.67
C ARG A 163 -41.80 14.36 4.12
#